data_AF-A0A1B6MG70-F1
#
_entry.id   AF-A0A1B6MG70-F1
#
_cell.length_a   1.000
_cell.length_b   1.000
_cell.length_c   1.000
_cell.angle_alpha   90.00
_cell.angle_beta   90.00
_cell.angle_gamma   90.00
#
_symmetry.space_group_name_H-M   'P 1'
#
loop_
_entity.id
_entity.type
_entity.pdbx_description
1 polymer ?
#
loop_
_entity_poly.entity_id
_entity_poly.type
_entity_poly.pdbx_seq_one_letter_code
_entity_poly.pdbx_strand_id
1 'polypeptide(L)'
;MQPTEKTIRLEMFLKPLSASIIHKPVELVAYETYNMTCEIIGSRPTSEVSWFREGRKFKRGKINQDANETVLHSTVIFTTAPEDDGHILKCQASNPKIDGST
;
A
#
# COMPACT_ATOMS: atom_id res chain seq x y z
N MET A 1 -10.59 23.29 -45.86
CA MET A 1 -10.69 23.57 -44.41
C MET A 1 -10.67 22.23 -43.69
N GLN A 2 -9.73 22.04 -42.76
CA GLN A 2 -9.74 20.88 -41.86
C GLN A 2 -10.57 21.23 -40.62
N PRO A 3 -11.29 20.28 -39.99
CA PRO A 3 -12.09 20.57 -38.81
C PRO A 3 -11.18 21.01 -37.65
N THR A 4 -11.64 21.99 -36.88
CA THR A 4 -10.96 22.39 -35.64
C THR A 4 -11.37 21.41 -34.54
N GLU A 5 -10.47 20.51 -34.17
CA GLU A 5 -10.64 19.63 -33.02
C GLU A 5 -10.07 20.29 -31.75
N LYS A 6 -10.77 20.15 -30.64
CA LYS A 6 -10.30 20.58 -29.32
C LYS A 6 -10.48 19.43 -28.33
N THR A 7 -9.39 18.91 -27.81
CA THR A 7 -9.40 17.82 -26.81
C THR A 7 -9.33 18.40 -25.40
N ILE A 8 -10.26 17.99 -24.54
CA ILE A 8 -10.26 18.29 -23.10
C ILE A 8 -9.95 16.98 -22.36
N ARG A 9 -8.98 17.00 -21.43
CA ARG A 9 -8.63 15.85 -20.60
C ARG A 9 -9.13 16.08 -19.18
N LEU A 10 -9.92 15.14 -18.65
CA LEU A 10 -10.33 15.12 -17.24
C LEU A 10 -9.33 14.29 -16.43
N GLU A 11 -8.68 14.94 -15.46
CA GLU A 11 -7.86 14.28 -14.46
C GLU A 11 -8.69 14.04 -13.20
N MET A 12 -8.62 12.82 -12.65
CA MET A 12 -9.33 12.48 -11.41
C MET A 12 -8.32 12.23 -10.30
N PHE A 13 -8.59 12.81 -9.13
CA PHE A 13 -7.85 12.55 -7.90
C PHE A 13 -8.77 11.90 -6.88
N LEU A 14 -8.54 10.62 -6.60
CA LEU A 14 -9.40 9.80 -5.74
C LEU A 14 -8.59 9.20 -4.60
N LYS A 15 -9.08 9.37 -3.37
CA LYS A 15 -8.51 8.68 -2.20
C LYS A 15 -8.63 7.16 -2.37
N PRO A 16 -7.75 6.36 -1.77
CA PRO A 16 -7.91 4.91 -1.74
C PRO A 16 -9.28 4.55 -1.15
N LEU A 17 -10.00 3.65 -1.80
CA LEU A 17 -11.27 3.15 -1.30
C LEU A 17 -11.06 2.17 -0.14
N SER A 18 -10.04 1.33 -0.25
CA SER A 18 -9.67 0.35 0.77
C SER A 18 -8.16 0.09 0.79
N ALA A 19 -7.67 -0.33 1.96
CA ALA A 19 -6.35 -0.89 2.17
C ALA A 19 -6.47 -2.05 3.18
N SER A 20 -6.15 -3.27 2.76
CA SER A 20 -6.33 -4.48 3.58
C SER A 20 -5.19 -5.48 3.40
N ILE A 21 -4.76 -6.13 4.49
CA ILE A 21 -3.77 -7.20 4.41
C ILE A 21 -4.48 -8.49 4.01
N ILE A 22 -4.29 -8.92 2.76
CA ILE A 22 -4.97 -10.06 2.16
C ILE A 22 -4.18 -11.37 2.24
N HIS A 23 -2.84 -11.27 2.32
CA HIS A 23 -1.97 -12.44 2.54
C HIS A 23 -1.16 -12.23 3.81
N LYS A 24 -1.40 -13.07 4.81
CA LYS A 24 -0.65 -13.11 6.07
C LYS A 24 -0.64 -14.54 6.62
N PRO A 25 0.45 -14.99 7.25
CA PRO A 25 0.47 -16.26 7.95
C PRO A 25 -0.49 -16.24 9.14
N VAL A 26 -0.90 -17.43 9.60
CA VAL A 26 -1.78 -17.58 10.78
C VAL A 26 -1.01 -17.23 12.05
N GLU A 27 0.24 -17.66 12.13
CA GLU A 27 1.16 -17.45 13.24
C GLU A 27 2.53 -17.01 12.72
N LEU A 28 3.30 -16.36 13.59
CA LEU A 28 4.67 -15.92 13.30
C LEU A 28 5.62 -16.59 14.28
N VAL A 29 6.55 -17.37 13.76
CA VAL A 29 7.64 -17.97 14.55
C VAL A 29 8.82 -17.01 14.53
N ALA A 30 9.47 -16.79 15.67
CA ALA A 30 10.64 -15.91 15.75
C ALA A 30 11.79 -16.43 14.87
N TYR A 31 12.54 -15.50 14.27
CA TYR A 31 13.68 -15.75 13.38
C TYR A 31 13.34 -16.37 12.02
N GLU A 32 12.06 -16.52 11.68
CA GLU A 32 11.61 -16.93 10.36
C GLU A 32 11.28 -15.73 9.47
N THR A 33 11.34 -15.93 8.15
CA THR A 33 11.05 -14.89 7.18
C THR A 33 9.67 -15.08 6.58
N TYR A 34 8.84 -14.05 6.65
CA TYR A 34 7.48 -14.06 6.13
C TYR A 34 7.26 -12.96 5.11
N ASN A 35 6.28 -13.19 4.24
CA ASN A 35 5.72 -12.19 3.33
C ASN A 35 4.30 -11.81 3.78
N MET A 36 4.01 -10.52 3.83
CA MET A 36 2.65 -10.02 4.04
C MET A 36 2.28 -9.06 2.94
N THR A 37 1.11 -9.26 2.33
CA THR A 37 0.65 -8.45 1.19
C THR A 37 -0.57 -7.62 1.60
N CYS A 38 -0.44 -6.31 1.43
CA CYS A 38 -1.51 -5.35 1.51
C CYS A 38 -2.03 -5.03 0.11
N GLU A 39 -3.34 -5.11 -0.07
CA GLU A 39 -4.07 -4.72 -1.27
C GLU A 39 -4.73 -3.37 -1.05
N ILE A 40 -4.54 -2.47 -2.02
CA ILE A 40 -5.06 -1.11 -2.02
C ILE A 40 -5.89 -0.93 -3.29
N ILE A 41 -7.14 -0.50 -3.17
CA ILE A 41 -8.07 -0.41 -4.29
C ILE A 41 -8.57 1.03 -4.46
N GLY A 42 -8.74 1.48 -5.71
CA GLY A 42 -9.57 2.63 -6.07
C GLY A 42 -8.91 4.00 -5.99
N SER A 43 -7.60 4.06 -5.73
CA SER A 43 -6.87 5.33 -5.72
C SER A 43 -6.46 5.75 -7.13
N ARG A 44 -6.58 7.04 -7.43
CA ARG A 44 -6.08 7.62 -8.69
C ARG A 44 -5.46 8.99 -8.43
N PRO A 45 -4.21 9.27 -8.82
CA PRO A 45 -3.20 8.30 -9.28
C PRO A 45 -2.89 7.24 -8.22
N THR A 46 -2.13 6.21 -8.59
CA THR A 46 -1.72 5.12 -7.71
C THR A 46 -1.20 5.62 -6.36
N SER A 47 -1.63 4.98 -5.27
CA SER A 47 -1.25 5.38 -3.91
C SER A 47 0.22 5.15 -3.61
N GLU A 48 0.73 5.95 -2.68
CA GLU A 48 1.92 5.59 -1.92
C GLU A 48 1.51 4.73 -0.71
N VAL A 49 2.28 3.67 -0.43
CA VAL A 49 1.99 2.76 0.68
C VAL A 49 3.12 2.79 1.70
N SER A 50 2.75 2.87 2.96
CA SER A 50 3.66 2.78 4.09
C SER A 50 3.20 1.73 5.08
N TRP A 51 4.16 0.96 5.59
CA TRP A 51 3.96 -0.02 6.65
C TRP A 51 4.31 0.61 8.00
N PHE A 52 3.53 0.28 9.02
CA PHE A 52 3.65 0.83 10.37
C PHE A 52 3.59 -0.26 11.42
N ARG A 53 4.36 -0.10 12.51
CA ARG A 53 4.28 -0.88 13.74
C ARG A 53 4.13 0.11 14.90
N GLU A 54 3.06 -0.01 15.69
CA GLU A 54 2.78 0.91 16.82
C GLU A 54 2.84 2.40 16.43
N GLY A 55 2.25 2.74 15.27
CA GLY A 55 2.23 4.11 14.75
C GLY A 55 3.57 4.63 14.20
N ARG A 56 4.65 3.84 14.26
CA ARG A 56 5.96 4.20 13.68
C ARG A 56 6.17 3.48 12.36
N LYS A 57 6.83 4.14 11.41
CA LYS A 57 7.15 3.54 10.11
C LYS A 57 7.98 2.27 10.31
N PHE A 58 7.47 1.15 9.81
CA PHE A 58 8.15 -0.13 9.83
C PHE A 58 9.20 -0.14 8.73
N LYS A 59 10.47 -0.29 9.13
CA LYS A 59 11.64 -0.19 8.22
C LYS A 59 12.37 -1.51 8.03
N ARG A 60 12.01 -2.55 8.79
CA ARG A 60 12.67 -3.86 8.70
C ARG A 60 12.13 -4.62 7.50
N GLY A 61 13.01 -5.23 6.72
CA GLY A 61 12.63 -6.05 5.57
C GLY A 61 12.60 -5.30 4.24
N LYS A 62 12.27 -6.05 3.18
CA LYS A 62 12.18 -5.58 1.80
C LYS A 62 10.72 -5.34 1.44
N ILE A 63 10.43 -4.23 0.78
CA ILE A 63 9.10 -3.91 0.24
C ILE A 63 9.14 -4.10 -1.27
N ASN A 64 8.23 -4.90 -1.80
CA ASN A 64 7.93 -5.00 -3.21
C ASN A 64 6.55 -4.39 -3.47
N GLN A 65 6.37 -3.75 -4.61
CA GLN A 65 5.09 -3.17 -5.01
C GLN A 65 4.79 -3.57 -6.45
N ASP A 66 3.54 -3.93 -6.70
CA ASP A 66 3.01 -4.21 -8.02
C ASP A 66 1.67 -3.50 -8.17
N ALA A 67 1.46 -2.84 -9.30
CA ALA A 67 0.29 -1.98 -9.50
C ALA A 67 -0.29 -2.16 -10.89
N ASN A 68 -1.62 -2.17 -10.95
CA ASN A 68 -2.37 -1.98 -12.17
C ASN A 68 -3.17 -0.66 -12.09
N GLU A 69 -4.12 -0.45 -13.00
CA GLU A 69 -4.87 0.81 -13.08
C GLU A 69 -5.74 1.11 -11.85
N THR A 70 -6.18 0.09 -11.11
CA THR A 70 -7.17 0.22 -10.04
C THR A 70 -6.72 -0.37 -8.69
N VAL A 71 -5.71 -1.22 -8.71
CA VAL A 71 -5.23 -1.98 -7.56
C VAL A 71 -3.71 -1.86 -7.44
N LEU A 72 -3.25 -1.65 -6.22
CA LEU A 72 -1.85 -1.70 -5.83
C LEU A 72 -1.66 -2.77 -4.76
N HIS A 73 -0.73 -3.68 -5.00
CA HIS A 73 -0.27 -4.65 -4.02
C HIS A 73 1.07 -4.22 -3.47
N SER A 74 1.19 -4.13 -2.14
CA SER A 74 2.47 -3.93 -1.46
C SER A 74 2.75 -5.17 -0.62
N THR A 75 3.88 -5.82 -0.85
CA THR A 75 4.33 -6.96 -0.06
C THR A 75 5.55 -6.58 0.76
N VAL A 76 5.48 -6.73 2.08
CA VAL A 76 6.63 -6.62 2.98
C VAL A 76 7.17 -8.01 3.29
N ILE A 77 8.49 -8.17 3.16
CA ILE A 77 9.22 -9.41 3.43
C ILE A 77 10.21 -9.13 4.54
N PHE A 78 10.02 -9.73 5.71
CA PHE A 78 10.87 -9.47 6.87
C PHE A 78 11.07 -10.72 7.70
N THR A 79 12.22 -10.78 8.37
CA THR A 79 12.49 -11.76 9.42
C THR A 79 11.89 -11.26 10.73
N THR A 80 11.12 -12.12 11.39
CA THR A 80 10.50 -11.85 12.70
C THR A 80 11.53 -11.92 13.82
N ALA A 81 11.26 -11.21 14.90
CA ALA A 81 12.03 -11.25 16.12
C ALA A 81 11.10 -11.44 17.33
N PRO A 82 11.58 -11.96 18.47
CA PRO A 82 10.76 -12.14 19.67
C PRO A 82 10.04 -10.86 20.12
N GLU A 83 10.62 -9.69 19.87
CA GLU A 83 10.05 -8.40 20.24
C GLU A 83 8.87 -7.98 19.35
N ASP A 84 8.54 -8.74 18.30
CA ASP A 84 7.36 -8.51 17.47
C ASP A 84 6.08 -9.09 18.06
N ASP A 85 6.18 -9.97 19.07
CA ASP A 85 5.01 -10.57 19.69
C ASP A 85 4.08 -9.52 20.31
N GLY A 86 2.77 -9.70 20.12
CA GLY A 86 1.73 -8.77 20.57
C GLY A 86 1.67 -7.41 19.85
N HIS A 87 2.54 -7.13 18.87
CA HIS A 87 2.56 -5.85 18.17
C HIS A 87 1.71 -5.87 16.89
N ILE A 88 1.13 -4.72 16.54
CA ILE A 88 0.27 -4.61 15.36
C ILE A 88 1.06 -4.04 14.18
N LEU A 89 1.11 -4.80 13.08
CA LEU A 89 1.57 -4.33 11.79
C LEU A 89 0.39 -3.80 10.97
N LYS A 90 0.48 -2.56 10.50
CA LYS A 90 -0.55 -1.87 9.71
C LYS A 90 0.02 -1.45 8.36
N CYS A 91 -0.71 -1.66 7.28
CA CYS A 91 -0.46 -0.97 6.02
C CYS A 91 -1.38 0.25 5.90
N GLN A 92 -0.87 1.32 5.32
CA GLN A 92 -1.59 2.58 5.16
C GLN A 92 -1.23 3.18 3.81
N ALA A 93 -2.23 3.66 3.09
CA ALA A 93 -2.10 4.14 1.72
C ALA A 93 -2.53 5.61 1.62
N SER A 94 -1.77 6.44 0.90
CA SER A 94 -2.09 7.85 0.63
C SER A 94 -2.10 8.12 -0.85
N ASN A 95 -3.02 8.96 -1.30
CA ASN A 95 -2.95 9.54 -2.63
C ASN A 95 -2.00 10.75 -2.64
N PRO A 96 -0.97 10.80 -3.50
CA PRO A 96 0.03 11.86 -3.50
C PRO A 96 -0.49 13.22 -4.01
N LYS A 97 -1.71 13.29 -4.55
CA LYS A 97 -2.36 14.51 -5.04
C LYS A 97 -3.44 15.05 -4.10
N ILE A 98 -3.69 14.37 -2.97
CA ILE A 98 -4.73 14.77 -2.01
C ILE A 98 -4.11 14.79 -0.62
N ASP A 99 -4.08 15.97 0.00
CA ASP A 99 -3.63 16.12 1.38
C ASP A 99 -4.57 15.39 2.35
N GLY A 100 -4.00 14.70 3.36
CA GLY A 100 -4.79 13.96 4.35
C GLY A 100 -5.63 12.82 3.75
N SER A 101 -5.08 12.14 2.74
CA SER A 101 -5.74 11.05 2.00
C SER A 101 -5.52 9.65 2.57
N THR A 102 -5.11 9.58 3.83
CA THR A 102 -4.77 8.33 4.52
C THR A 102 -5.93 7.72 5.28
#